data_AF-A0A968YNW2-F1
#
_entry.id   AF-A0A968YNW2-F1
#
_cell.length_a   1.000
_cell.length_b   1.000
_cell.length_c   1.000
_cell.angle_alpha   90.00
_cell.angle_beta   90.00
_cell.angle_gamma   90.00
#
_symmetry.space_group_name_H-M   'P 1'
#
loop_
_entity.id
_entity.type
_entity.pdbx_description
1 polymer ?
#
loop_
_entity_poly.entity_id
_entity_poly.type
_entity_poly.pdbx_seq_one_letter_code
_entity_poly.pdbx_strand_id
1 'polypeptide(L)' 'MFKGFWNNVFRYCRYFITTLLGVVLNAYAPLIPLFKRPVTLVAILGLFAGTLVFISLTLRAMLGLSTI' A
#
# COMPACT_ATOMS: atom_id res chain seq x y z
N MET A 1 -29.02 -8.17 -29.81
CA MET A 1 -27.61 -7.85 -30.13
C MET A 1 -26.72 -7.77 -28.88
N PHE A 2 -27.15 -7.17 -27.76
CA PHE A 2 -26.32 -7.02 -26.55
C PHE A 2 -26.59 -8.00 -25.40
N LYS A 3 -27.38 -9.07 -25.61
CA LYS A 3 -27.62 -10.07 -24.55
C LYS A 3 -26.29 -10.73 -24.16
N GLY A 4 -25.88 -10.56 -22.91
CA GLY A 4 -24.66 -11.17 -22.35
C GLY A 4 -23.36 -10.38 -22.53
N PHE A 5 -23.34 -9.28 -23.31
CA PHE A 5 -22.13 -8.47 -23.52
C PHE A 5 -21.58 -7.93 -22.21
N TRP A 6 -22.40 -7.20 -21.46
CA TRP A 6 -22.01 -6.63 -20.16
C TRP A 6 -21.63 -7.70 -19.14
N ASN A 7 -22.28 -8.87 -19.18
CA ASN A 7 -21.96 -9.95 -18.27
C ASN A 7 -20.55 -10.52 -18.53
N ASN A 8 -20.13 -10.58 -19.80
CA ASN A 8 -18.75 -10.94 -20.15
C ASN A 8 -17.75 -9.84 -19.75
N VAL A 9 -18.06 -8.57 -19.96
CA VAL A 9 -17.18 -7.45 -19.55
C VAL A 9 -16.92 -7.50 -18.04
N PHE A 10 -17.98 -7.66 -17.22
CA PHE A 10 -17.81 -7.76 -15.77
C PHE A 10 -17.07 -9.02 -15.32
N ARG A 11 -17.09 -10.12 -16.09
CA ARG A 11 -16.27 -11.31 -15.79
C ARG A 11 -14.79 -11.00 -15.91
N TYR A 12 -14.36 -10.28 -16.95
CA TYR A 12 -12.95 -9.88 -17.08
C TYR A 12 -12.50 -8.98 -15.95
N CYS A 13 -13.31 -7.99 -15.55
CA CYS A 13 -13.00 -7.17 -14.38
C CYS A 13 -12.84 -8.02 -13.10
N ARG A 14 -13.74 -8.98 -12.86
CA ARG A 14 -13.62 -9.88 -11.69
C ARG A 14 -12.35 -10.72 -11.77
N TYR A 15 -12.06 -11.34 -12.91
CA TYR A 15 -10.84 -12.14 -13.08
C TYR A 15 -9.58 -11.31 -12.88
N PHE A 16 -9.56 -10.07 -13.38
CA PHE A 16 -8.44 -9.17 -13.19
C PHE A 16 -8.25 -8.85 -11.70
N ILE A 17 -9.32 -8.46 -10.99
CA ILE A 17 -9.25 -8.14 -9.56
C ILE A 17 -8.79 -9.36 -8.75
N THR A 18 -9.35 -10.55 -8.99
CA THR A 18 -8.97 -11.75 -8.24
C THR A 18 -7.53 -12.16 -8.51
N THR A 19 -7.07 -12.05 -9.76
CA THR A 19 -5.68 -12.35 -10.13
C THR A 19 -4.73 -11.35 -9.51
N LEU A 20 -5.04 -10.06 -9.61
CA LEU A 20 -4.25 -8.98 -9.02
C LEU A 20 -4.15 -9.14 -7.50
N LEU A 21 -5.27 -9.41 -6.82
CA LEU A 21 -5.28 -9.69 -5.39
C LEU A 21 -4.43 -10.91 -5.05
N GLY A 22 -4.53 -12.00 -5.81
CA GLY A 22 -3.70 -13.19 -5.63
C GLY A 22 -2.21 -12.89 -5.75
N VAL A 23 -1.82 -12.08 -6.74
CA VAL A 23 -0.43 -11.64 -6.95
C VAL A 23 0.03 -10.75 -5.79
N VAL A 24 -0.74 -9.74 -5.42
CA VAL A 24 -0.43 -8.82 -4.32
C VAL A 24 -0.27 -9.59 -3.00
N LEU A 25 -1.22 -10.46 -2.66
CA LEU A 25 -1.17 -11.24 -1.43
C LEU A 25 0.06 -12.17 -1.39
N ASN A 26 0.40 -12.83 -2.49
CA ASN A 26 1.60 -13.67 -2.55
C ASN A 26 2.90 -12.86 -2.49
N ALA A 27 2.96 -11.72 -3.17
CA ALA A 27 4.13 -10.85 -3.14
C ALA A 27 4.43 -10.32 -1.72
N TYR A 28 3.38 -10.00 -0.95
CA TYR A 28 3.52 -9.47 0.41
C TYR A 28 3.43 -10.51 1.52
N ALA A 29 3.01 -11.76 1.23
CA ALA A 29 2.99 -12.87 2.19
C ALA A 29 4.29 -13.03 3.00
N PRO A 30 5.51 -12.97 2.42
CA PRO A 30 6.74 -13.10 3.18
C PRO A 30 7.04 -11.91 4.13
N LEU A 31 6.34 -10.79 4.00
CA LEU A 31 6.49 -9.65 4.91
C LEU A 31 5.65 -9.80 6.19
N ILE A 32 4.59 -10.62 6.17
CA ILE A 32 3.69 -10.83 7.32
C ILE A 32 4.47 -11.27 8.59
N PRO A 33 5.45 -12.20 8.52
CA PRO A 33 6.23 -12.60 9.70
C PRO A 33 7.04 -11.46 10.34
N LEU A 34 7.38 -10.41 9.59
CA LEU A 34 8.13 -9.26 10.14
C LEU A 34 7.29 -8.51 11.19
N PHE A 35 5.97 -8.46 11.03
CA PHE A 35 5.06 -7.87 12.01
C PHE A 35 4.90 -8.72 13.28
N LYS A 36 5.28 -10.00 13.26
CA LYS A 36 5.18 -10.91 14.42
C LYS A 36 6.36 -10.78 15.39
N ARG A 37 7.47 -10.16 14.98
CA ARG A 37 8.65 -9.96 15.82
C ARG A 37 8.67 -8.53 16.36
N PRO A 38 8.69 -8.30 17.68
CA PRO A 38 8.54 -6.98 18.26
C PRO A 38 9.64 -6.01 17.81
N VAL A 39 10.88 -6.48 17.70
CA VAL A 39 12.02 -5.66 17.23
C VAL A 39 11.82 -5.19 15.80
N THR A 40 11.42 -6.09 14.90
CA THR A 40 11.23 -5.78 13.49
C THR A 40 10.01 -4.89 13.27
N LEU A 41 8.95 -5.08 14.06
CA LEU A 41 7.78 -4.22 14.07
C LEU A 41 8.14 -2.78 14.49
N VAL A 42 8.91 -2.61 15.57
CA VAL A 42 9.38 -1.29 16.02
C VAL A 42 10.23 -0.63 14.94
N ALA A 43 11.11 -1.38 14.26
CA ALA A 43 11.90 -0.84 13.15
C ALA A 43 11.02 -0.35 11.98
N ILE A 44 10.00 -1.13 11.59
CA ILE A 44 9.05 -0.74 10.53
C ILE A 44 8.27 0.51 10.93
N LEU A 45 7.74 0.55 12.15
CA LEU A 45 6.98 1.71 12.65
C LEU A 45 7.86 2.96 12.77
N GLY A 46 9.09 2.81 13.26
CA GLY A 46 10.06 3.89 13.35
C GLY A 46 10.44 4.43 11.97
N LEU A 47 10.65 3.56 10.99
CA LEU A 47 10.93 3.96 9.61
C LEU A 47 9.72 4.68 8.99
N PHE A 48 8.51 4.18 9.21
CA PHE A 48 7.28 4.80 8.72
C PHE A 48 7.06 6.19 9.32
N ALA A 49 7.11 6.31 10.65
CA ALA A 49 6.98 7.58 11.34
C ALA A 49 8.11 8.55 10.96
N GLY A 50 9.35 8.06 10.91
CA GLY A 50 10.51 8.83 10.49
C GLY A 50 10.37 9.39 9.08
N THR A 51 9.87 8.58 8.14
CA THR A 51 9.58 9.02 6.76
C THR A 51 8.52 10.11 6.73
N LEU A 52 7.42 9.95 7.47
CA LEU A 52 6.37 10.96 7.54
C LEU A 52 6.86 12.27 8.16
N VAL A 53 7.64 12.20 9.24
CA VAL A 53 8.26 13.36 9.88
C VAL A 53 9.22 14.04 8.91
N PHE A 54 10.09 13.27 8.24
CA PHE A 54 11.05 13.77 7.26
C PHE A 54 10.36 14.51 6.11
N ILE A 55 9.32 13.91 5.52
CA ILE A 55 8.52 14.54 4.46
C ILE A 55 7.85 15.81 4.99
N SER A 56 7.27 15.76 6.18
CA SER A 56 6.58 16.92 6.77
C SER A 56 7.52 18.08 7.03
N LEU A 57 8.72 17.81 7.57
CA LEU A 57 9.75 18.83 7.79
C LEU A 57 10.25 19.42 6.47
N THR A 58 10.48 18.56 5.48
CA THR A 58 10.91 19.00 4.14
C THR A 58 9.87 19.92 3.50
N LEU A 59 8.59 19.52 3.52
CA LEU A 59 7.50 20.33 2.98
C LEU A 59 7.35 21.65 3.75
N ARG A 60 7.45 21.64 5.08
CA ARG A 60 7.42 22.88 5.89
C ARG A 60 8.55 23.83 5.52
N ALA A 61 9.77 23.31 5.35
CA ALA A 61 10.92 24.10 4.92
C ALA A 61 10.71 24.69 3.52
N MET A 62 10.18 23.91 2.58
CA MET A 62 9.85 24.38 1.22
C MET A 62 8.76 25.46 1.21
N LEU A 63 7.81 25.37 2.13
CA LEU A 63 6.70 26.33 2.26
C LEU A 63 7.04 27.54 3.13
N GLY A 64 8.26 27.65 3.66
CA GLY A 64 8.68 28.74 4.54
C GLY A 64 7.92 28.79 5.88
N LEU A 65 7.31 27.68 6.29
CA LEU A 65 6.61 27.57 7.57
C LEU A 65 7.65 27.40 8.68
N SER A 66 7.54 28.17 9.76
CA SER A 66 8.49 28.07 10.88
C SER A 66 8.46 26.66 11.49
N THR A 67 9.65 26.16 11.79
CA THR A 67 9.79 24.92 12.57
C THR A 67 9.53 25.29 14.02
N ILE A 68 8.56 24.59 14.66
CA ILE A 68 8.30 24.73 16.10
C ILE A 68 9.52 24.21 16.86
#